data_AF-X1LRV7-F1
#
_entry.id   AF-X1LRV7-F1
#
_cell.length_a   1.000
_cell.length_b   1.000
_cell.length_c   1.000
_cell.angle_alpha   90.00
_cell.angle_beta   90.00
_cell.angle_gamma   90.00
#
_symmetry.space_group_name_H-M   'P 1'
#
loop_
_entity.id
_entity.type
_entity.pdbx_description
1 polymer ?
#
loop_
_entity_poly.entity_id
_entity_poly.type
_entity_poly.pdbx_seq_one_letter_code
_entity_poly.pdbx_strand_id
1 'polypeptide(L)'
;MASIFKQKYTVAGNNGKRIRKQSKFWYIDYKTADGTRKRVKGFKDKQATAQLAAKLEKEAELAQAGIVDKYKEHRKRPLAEHLENFEQSLLAKGGTAKNAKQVKSRVKRVFDECKFTFWNDIQASRVQHTISGLRKYVKTKAGLKDLGKISAQTYNFYLKAVKQFCKWMVQDGRASESPVEHLQTINVRVDRRHDRRSLEPDEIRRLLEATQAADKRFGMTGYERALLYRFAAYTGLRANEIRNLTASSFNFDNCTVKVKAAYSKRRREDILP
;
A
#
# COMPACT_ATOMS: atom_id res chain seq x y z
N MET A 1 -19.76 39.16 1.55
CA MET A 1 -18.88 40.14 0.89
C MET A 1 -17.65 40.40 1.74
N ALA A 2 -16.51 39.99 1.22
CA ALA A 2 -15.21 40.05 1.86
C ALA A 2 -14.75 41.51 1.85
N SER A 3 -14.31 41.98 3.00
CA SER A 3 -13.73 43.31 3.12
C SER A 3 -12.25 43.24 2.82
N ILE A 4 -11.79 44.09 1.89
CA ILE A 4 -10.37 44.23 1.54
C ILE A 4 -9.90 45.58 2.04
N PHE A 5 -8.90 45.59 2.91
CA PHE A 5 -8.40 46.82 3.53
C PHE A 5 -6.90 46.75 3.85
N LYS A 6 -6.30 47.91 4.09
CA LYS A 6 -4.95 48.00 4.65
C LYS A 6 -5.04 48.15 6.15
N GLN A 7 -4.42 47.22 6.89
CA GLN A 7 -4.35 47.31 8.33
C GLN A 7 -3.52 48.52 8.75
N LYS A 8 -4.07 49.34 9.64
CA LYS A 8 -3.36 50.46 10.27
C LYS A 8 -2.72 49.97 11.56
N TYR A 9 -1.48 50.32 11.79
CA TYR A 9 -0.76 50.04 13.04
C TYR A 9 0.03 51.27 13.47
N THR A 10 0.27 51.37 14.77
CA THR A 10 0.94 52.52 15.37
C THR A 10 2.37 52.12 15.75
N VAL A 11 3.34 52.95 15.39
CA VAL A 11 4.75 52.75 15.71
C VAL A 11 5.27 54.00 16.43
N ALA A 12 6.16 53.83 17.40
CA ALA A 12 6.86 54.95 18.02
C ALA A 12 7.84 55.57 17.00
N GLY A 13 7.74 56.88 16.79
CA GLY A 13 8.71 57.64 16.01
C GLY A 13 9.91 58.04 16.88
N ASN A 14 11.00 58.46 16.23
CA ASN A 14 12.26 58.83 16.90
C ASN A 14 12.13 59.94 17.97
N ASN A 15 11.06 60.74 17.93
CA ASN A 15 10.81 61.83 18.88
C ASN A 15 9.72 61.48 19.93
N GLY A 16 9.46 60.19 20.18
CA GLY A 16 8.42 59.73 21.12
C GLY A 16 6.96 59.90 20.63
N LYS A 17 6.74 60.61 19.51
CA LYS A 17 5.41 60.76 18.89
C LYS A 17 4.97 59.46 18.20
N ARG A 18 3.71 59.06 18.42
CA ARG A 18 3.09 57.88 17.80
C ARG A 18 2.72 58.16 16.34
N ILE A 19 3.29 57.41 15.40
CA ILE A 19 3.03 57.55 13.97
C ILE A 19 2.13 56.40 13.52
N ARG A 20 1.01 56.73 12.84
CA ARG A 20 0.14 55.73 12.19
C ARG A 20 0.74 55.32 10.85
N LYS A 21 1.05 54.03 10.67
CA LYS A 21 1.47 53.44 9.39
C LYS A 21 0.42 52.48 8.87
N GLN A 22 0.38 52.33 7.55
CA GLN A 22 -0.43 51.31 6.88
C GLN A 22 0.46 50.13 6.49
N SER A 23 -0.10 48.92 6.57
CA SER A 23 0.59 47.74 6.07
C SER A 23 0.85 47.85 4.56
N LYS A 24 2.00 47.32 4.14
CA LYS A 24 2.33 47.18 2.71
C LYS A 24 1.43 46.16 2.01
N PHE A 25 0.80 45.27 2.76
CA PHE A 25 -0.09 44.22 2.24
C PHE A 25 -1.55 44.59 2.48
N TRP A 26 -2.39 44.19 1.54
CA TRP A 26 -3.84 44.17 1.72
C TRP A 26 -4.23 42.96 2.56
N TYR A 27 -5.28 43.11 3.36
CA TYR A 27 -5.87 42.07 4.18
C TYR A 27 -7.29 41.82 3.71
N ILE A 28 -7.69 40.56 3.80
CA ILE A 28 -9.02 40.08 3.46
C ILE A 28 -9.69 39.68 4.78
N ASP A 29 -10.90 40.16 5.01
CA ASP A 29 -11.75 39.76 6.12
C ASP A 29 -13.08 39.24 5.55
N TYR A 30 -13.26 37.93 5.64
CA TYR A 30 -14.37 37.20 5.04
C TYR A 30 -15.05 36.29 6.06
N LYS A 31 -16.30 35.92 5.81
CA LYS A 31 -17.07 34.99 6.64
C LYS A 31 -16.83 33.57 6.14
N THR A 32 -16.46 32.65 7.01
CA THR A 32 -16.34 31.22 6.69
C THR A 32 -17.71 30.54 6.70
N ALA A 33 -17.79 29.30 6.20
CA ALA A 33 -19.01 28.50 6.20
C ALA A 33 -19.62 28.32 7.60
N ASP A 34 -18.78 28.22 8.64
CA ASP A 34 -19.20 28.10 10.04
C ASP A 34 -19.74 29.42 10.64
N GLY A 35 -19.83 30.48 9.83
CA GLY A 35 -20.29 31.79 10.23
C GLY A 35 -19.26 32.66 10.94
N THR A 36 -18.05 32.16 11.19
CA THR A 36 -16.96 32.91 11.83
C THR A 36 -16.25 33.82 10.83
N ARG A 37 -15.78 34.99 11.28
CA ARG A 37 -14.96 35.88 10.43
C ARG A 37 -13.50 35.50 10.55
N LYS A 38 -12.86 35.20 9.41
CA LYS A 38 -11.41 34.97 9.34
C LYS A 38 -10.72 36.08 8.57
N ARG A 39 -9.56 36.50 9.09
CA ARG A 39 -8.70 37.48 8.46
C ARG A 39 -7.48 36.79 7.86
N VAL A 40 -7.25 37.03 6.57
CA VAL A 40 -6.13 36.45 5.81
C VAL A 40 -5.31 37.57 5.21
N LYS A 41 -3.98 37.44 5.30
CA LYS A 41 -3.05 38.35 4.64
C LYS A 41 -3.08 38.08 3.14
N GLY A 42 -3.38 39.11 2.35
CA GLY A 42 -3.33 39.08 0.89
C GLY A 42 -1.97 39.50 0.34
N PHE A 43 -1.98 40.12 -0.82
CA PHE A 43 -0.80 40.56 -1.55
C PHE A 43 -0.57 42.08 -1.38
N LYS A 44 0.56 42.60 -1.88
CA LYS A 44 0.80 44.05 -1.96
C LYS A 44 -0.09 44.71 -3.02
N ASP A 45 -0.43 43.95 -4.05
CA ASP A 45 -1.36 44.32 -5.12
C ASP A 45 -2.82 44.14 -4.67
N LYS A 46 -3.66 45.15 -4.93
CA LYS A 46 -5.07 45.15 -4.55
C LYS A 46 -5.90 44.19 -5.40
N GLN A 47 -5.64 44.11 -6.71
CA GLN A 47 -6.36 43.23 -7.63
C GLN A 47 -6.04 41.76 -7.37
N ALA A 48 -4.77 41.41 -7.16
CA ALA A 48 -4.40 40.03 -6.78
C ALA A 48 -5.04 39.63 -5.43
N THR A 49 -5.15 40.58 -4.50
CA THR A 49 -5.86 40.36 -3.23
C THR A 49 -7.37 40.22 -3.43
N ALA A 50 -7.97 40.96 -4.37
CA ALA A 50 -9.37 40.83 -4.72
C ALA A 50 -9.70 39.47 -5.35
N GLN A 51 -8.82 38.95 -6.22
CA GLN A 51 -8.97 37.59 -6.77
C GLN A 51 -8.89 36.51 -5.68
N LEU A 52 -7.95 36.66 -4.72
CA LEU A 52 -7.87 35.75 -3.58
C LEU A 52 -9.11 35.86 -2.68
N ALA A 53 -9.63 37.06 -2.45
CA ALA A 53 -10.84 37.28 -1.67
C ALA A 53 -12.06 36.61 -2.33
N ALA A 54 -12.25 36.82 -3.63
CA ALA A 54 -13.32 36.18 -4.39
C ALA A 54 -13.22 34.64 -4.35
N LYS A 55 -12.00 34.09 -4.41
CA LYS A 55 -11.78 32.65 -4.25
C LYS A 55 -12.17 32.15 -2.86
N LEU A 56 -11.80 32.86 -1.80
CA LEU A 56 -12.13 32.49 -0.41
C LEU A 56 -13.63 32.59 -0.13
N GLU A 57 -14.32 33.61 -0.67
CA GLU A 57 -15.77 33.71 -0.56
C GLU A 57 -16.47 32.58 -1.31
N LYS A 58 -16.08 32.30 -2.55
CA LYS A 58 -16.64 31.19 -3.32
C LYS A 58 -16.43 29.84 -2.63
N GLU A 59 -15.26 29.62 -2.02
CA GLU A 59 -15.01 28.41 -1.21
C GLU A 59 -15.91 28.36 0.03
N ALA A 60 -16.16 29.49 0.70
CA ALA A 60 -17.05 29.56 1.86
C ALA A 60 -18.53 29.38 1.51
N GLU A 61 -18.98 29.94 0.39
CA GLU A 61 -20.34 29.78 -0.15
C GLU A 61 -20.61 28.33 -0.57
N LEU A 62 -19.67 27.70 -1.29
CA LEU A 62 -19.76 26.28 -1.65
C LEU A 62 -19.79 25.40 -0.41
N ALA A 63 -18.95 25.69 0.60
CA ALA A 63 -18.96 24.97 1.86
C ALA A 63 -20.27 25.17 2.66
N GLN A 64 -20.84 26.37 2.66
CA GLN A 64 -22.14 26.65 3.28
C GLN A 64 -23.29 25.94 2.55
N ALA A 65 -23.18 25.78 1.23
CA ALA A 65 -24.10 24.97 0.42
C ALA A 65 -23.87 23.45 0.56
N GLY A 66 -22.96 23.01 1.47
CA GLY A 66 -22.64 21.60 1.69
C GLY A 66 -21.73 20.98 0.61
N ILE A 67 -21.31 21.75 -0.39
CA ILE A 67 -20.38 21.36 -1.46
C ILE A 67 -18.95 21.62 -0.96
N VAL A 68 -18.56 20.94 0.11
CA VAL A 68 -17.18 20.93 0.59
C VAL A 68 -16.39 19.90 -0.19
N ASP A 69 -15.26 20.31 -0.76
CA ASP A 69 -14.28 19.39 -1.33
C ASP A 69 -13.56 18.62 -0.20
N LYS A 70 -14.25 17.58 0.27
CA LYS A 70 -13.85 16.65 1.32
C LYS A 70 -12.47 16.01 1.11
N TYR A 71 -11.95 16.03 -0.12
CA TYR A 71 -10.66 15.41 -0.45
C TYR A 71 -9.49 16.41 -0.46
N LYS A 72 -9.75 17.72 -0.31
CA LYS A 72 -8.74 18.79 -0.44
C LYS A 72 -7.54 18.60 0.48
N GLU A 73 -7.77 18.18 1.72
CA GLU A 73 -6.67 17.88 2.65
C GLU A 73 -5.89 16.63 2.25
N HIS A 74 -6.60 15.55 1.90
CA HIS A 74 -5.97 14.29 1.51
C HIS A 74 -5.11 14.42 0.25
N ARG A 75 -5.51 15.27 -0.71
CA ARG A 75 -4.72 15.54 -1.92
C ARG A 75 -3.41 16.29 -1.64
N LYS A 76 -3.33 17.05 -0.54
CA LYS A 76 -2.11 17.75 -0.12
C LYS A 76 -1.18 16.89 0.72
N ARG A 77 -1.66 15.75 1.24
CA ARG A 77 -0.83 14.83 2.00
C ARG A 77 0.01 13.96 1.05
N PRO A 78 1.28 13.71 1.38
CA PRO A 78 2.13 12.81 0.60
C PRO A 78 1.57 11.39 0.52
N LEU A 79 1.78 10.72 -0.62
CA LEU A 79 1.43 9.31 -0.80
C LEU A 79 2.11 8.39 0.22
N ALA A 80 3.30 8.76 0.71
CA ALA A 80 3.98 8.03 1.77
C ALA A 80 3.13 7.89 3.05
N GLU A 81 2.48 8.97 3.49
CA GLU A 81 1.59 8.95 4.67
C GLU A 81 0.35 8.09 4.42
N HIS A 82 -0.23 8.18 3.22
CA HIS A 82 -1.36 7.32 2.84
C HIS A 82 -0.96 5.85 2.77
N LEU A 83 0.27 5.52 2.37
CA LEU A 83 0.77 4.15 2.34
C LEU A 83 0.96 3.55 3.74
N GLU A 84 1.34 4.36 4.73
CA GLU A 84 1.38 3.91 6.13
C GLU A 84 -0.04 3.59 6.64
N ASN A 85 -0.98 4.50 6.42
CA ASN A 85 -2.38 4.30 6.78
C ASN A 85 -2.99 3.07 6.08
N PHE A 86 -2.64 2.87 4.81
CA PHE A 86 -3.04 1.71 4.04
C PHE A 86 -2.51 0.41 4.63
N GLU A 87 -1.23 0.35 5.01
CA GLU A 87 -0.67 -0.84 5.67
C GLU A 87 -1.39 -1.15 6.97
N GLN A 88 -1.67 -0.15 7.81
CA GLN A 88 -2.43 -0.32 9.04
C GLN A 88 -3.85 -0.83 8.76
N SER A 89 -4.51 -0.34 7.72
CA SER A 89 -5.83 -0.84 7.32
C SER A 89 -5.82 -2.32 6.92
N LEU A 90 -4.75 -2.77 6.24
CA LEU A 90 -4.60 -4.18 5.84
C LEU A 90 -4.38 -5.09 7.06
N LEU A 91 -3.66 -4.59 8.06
CA LEU A 91 -3.47 -5.29 9.34
C LEU A 91 -4.79 -5.38 10.12
N ALA A 92 -5.50 -4.25 10.26
CA ALA A 92 -6.78 -4.17 10.96
C ALA A 92 -7.85 -5.09 10.34
N LYS A 93 -7.84 -5.27 9.01
CA LYS A 93 -8.73 -6.21 8.31
C LYS A 93 -8.40 -7.69 8.55
N GLY A 94 -7.42 -8.01 9.40
CA GLY A 94 -6.98 -9.37 9.70
C GLY A 94 -6.00 -9.94 8.67
N GLY A 95 -5.33 -9.08 7.90
CA GLY A 95 -4.22 -9.46 7.03
C GLY A 95 -2.95 -9.79 7.81
N THR A 96 -2.11 -10.67 7.27
CA THR A 96 -0.81 -10.97 7.89
C THR A 96 0.18 -9.81 7.69
N ALA A 97 1.03 -9.51 8.66
CA ALA A 97 2.05 -8.46 8.56
C ALA A 97 2.97 -8.62 7.34
N LYS A 98 3.33 -9.86 6.99
CA LYS A 98 4.10 -10.14 5.78
C LYS A 98 3.37 -9.71 4.50
N ASN A 99 2.07 -9.98 4.41
CA ASN A 99 1.27 -9.58 3.26
C ASN A 99 1.12 -8.06 3.18
N ALA A 100 0.78 -7.40 4.30
CA ALA A 100 0.64 -5.94 4.35
C ALA A 100 1.93 -5.23 3.90
N LYS A 101 3.07 -5.62 4.48
CA LYS A 101 4.40 -5.13 4.07
C LYS A 101 4.70 -5.39 2.59
N GLN A 102 4.38 -6.58 2.09
CA GLN A 102 4.65 -6.93 0.70
C GLN A 102 3.79 -6.11 -0.28
N VAL A 103 2.51 -5.88 0.03
CA VAL A 103 1.63 -5.06 -0.79
C VAL A 103 2.11 -3.60 -0.77
N LYS A 104 2.36 -3.03 0.42
CA LYS A 104 2.92 -1.68 0.57
C LYS A 104 4.22 -1.50 -0.20
N SER A 105 5.17 -2.43 -0.04
CA SER A 105 6.48 -2.37 -0.72
C SER A 105 6.34 -2.35 -2.25
N ARG A 106 5.37 -3.09 -2.80
CA ARG A 106 5.09 -3.07 -4.24
C ARG A 106 4.56 -1.72 -4.71
N VAL A 107 3.59 -1.16 -4.00
CA VAL A 107 3.02 0.16 -4.33
C VAL A 107 4.09 1.24 -4.20
N LYS A 108 4.83 1.24 -3.09
CA LYS A 108 5.93 2.18 -2.83
C LYS A 108 6.96 2.15 -3.95
N ARG A 109 7.41 0.96 -4.37
CA ARG A 109 8.40 0.85 -5.46
C ARG A 109 7.91 1.50 -6.75
N VAL A 110 6.66 1.27 -7.14
CA VAL A 110 6.09 1.89 -8.35
C VAL A 110 6.02 3.40 -8.19
N PHE A 111 5.58 3.91 -7.04
CA PHE A 111 5.46 5.35 -6.80
C PHE A 111 6.82 6.04 -6.73
N ASP A 112 7.82 5.44 -6.09
CA ASP A 112 9.19 5.94 -6.05
C ASP A 112 9.78 6.01 -7.47
N GLU A 113 9.65 4.96 -8.27
CA GLU A 113 10.15 4.92 -9.65
C GLU A 113 9.41 5.90 -10.57
N CYS A 114 8.11 6.13 -10.36
CA CYS A 114 7.33 7.16 -11.05
C CYS A 114 7.55 8.57 -10.50
N LYS A 115 8.23 8.71 -9.35
CA LYS A 115 8.38 9.96 -8.59
C LYS A 115 7.05 10.62 -8.20
N PHE A 116 6.04 9.81 -7.89
CA PHE A 116 4.76 10.32 -7.43
C PHE A 116 4.85 10.73 -5.96
N THR A 117 4.51 11.99 -5.68
CA THR A 117 4.54 12.53 -4.31
C THR A 117 3.13 12.70 -3.76
N PHE A 118 2.19 13.16 -4.60
CA PHE A 118 0.81 13.44 -4.24
C PHE A 118 -0.17 12.60 -5.05
N TRP A 119 -1.42 12.53 -4.59
CA TRP A 119 -2.49 11.79 -5.26
C TRP A 119 -2.67 12.19 -6.73
N ASN A 120 -2.59 13.49 -7.03
CA ASN A 120 -2.79 14.01 -8.38
C ASN A 120 -1.65 13.70 -9.35
N ASP A 121 -0.51 13.22 -8.85
CA ASP A 121 0.62 12.83 -9.71
C ASP A 121 0.37 11.48 -10.40
N ILE A 122 -0.56 10.67 -9.87
CA ILE A 122 -0.77 9.30 -10.32
C ILE A 122 -1.33 9.28 -11.75
N GLN A 123 -0.54 8.72 -12.67
CA GLN A 123 -0.89 8.54 -14.06
C GLN A 123 -0.86 7.05 -14.45
N ALA A 124 -1.97 6.56 -15.00
CA ALA A 124 -2.15 5.15 -15.36
C ALA A 124 -1.09 4.65 -16.36
N SER A 125 -0.80 5.45 -17.40
CA SER A 125 0.21 5.13 -18.40
C SER A 125 1.61 4.99 -17.80
N ARG A 126 2.00 5.91 -16.89
CA ARG A 126 3.28 5.85 -16.18
C ARG A 126 3.37 4.61 -15.29
N VAL A 127 2.29 4.27 -14.57
CA VAL A 127 2.24 3.02 -13.78
C VAL A 127 2.50 1.81 -14.67
N GLN A 128 1.80 1.68 -15.80
CA GLN A 128 2.00 0.55 -16.71
C GLN A 128 3.42 0.50 -17.30
N HIS A 129 3.94 1.64 -17.74
CA HIS A 129 5.28 1.73 -18.31
C HIS A 129 6.35 1.35 -17.28
N THR A 130 6.26 1.91 -16.07
CA THR A 130 7.19 1.60 -14.97
C THR A 130 7.16 0.12 -14.62
N ILE A 131 5.97 -0.48 -14.43
CA ILE A 131 5.88 -1.92 -14.10
C ILE A 131 6.46 -2.77 -15.24
N SER A 132 6.27 -2.38 -16.50
CA SER A 132 6.83 -3.10 -17.66
C SER A 132 8.37 -3.02 -17.71
N GLY A 133 8.95 -1.91 -17.26
CA GLY A 133 10.39 -1.69 -17.18
C GLY A 133 11.05 -2.36 -15.97
N LEU A 134 10.27 -2.91 -15.02
CA LEU A 134 10.81 -3.50 -13.81
C LEU A 134 11.71 -4.70 -14.09
N ARG A 135 12.85 -4.71 -13.39
CA ARG A 135 13.80 -5.82 -13.41
C ARG A 135 13.88 -6.50 -12.05
N LYS A 136 14.20 -7.81 -12.10
CA LYS A 136 14.39 -8.65 -10.93
C LYS A 136 15.87 -8.65 -10.56
N TYR A 137 16.17 -8.29 -9.33
CA TYR A 137 17.53 -8.34 -8.78
C TYR A 137 17.60 -9.31 -7.62
N VAL A 138 18.74 -9.97 -7.45
CA VAL A 138 19.05 -10.81 -6.29
C VAL A 138 20.38 -10.36 -5.69
N LYS A 139 20.39 -10.20 -4.36
CA LYS A 139 21.61 -9.89 -3.63
C LYS A 139 22.45 -11.17 -3.53
N THR A 140 23.67 -11.11 -4.03
CA THR A 140 24.67 -12.18 -3.94
C THR A 140 25.88 -11.67 -3.14
N LYS A 141 26.82 -12.56 -2.81
CA LYS A 141 28.09 -12.17 -2.16
C LYS A 141 28.89 -11.16 -2.99
N ALA A 142 28.78 -11.22 -4.32
CA ALA A 142 29.46 -10.33 -5.26
C ALA A 142 28.64 -9.05 -5.60
N GLY A 143 27.53 -8.79 -4.91
CA GLY A 143 26.67 -7.63 -5.16
C GLY A 143 25.30 -7.98 -5.76
N LEU A 144 24.64 -6.97 -6.34
CA LEU A 144 23.31 -7.09 -6.93
C LEU A 144 23.41 -7.73 -8.32
N LYS A 145 22.90 -8.95 -8.46
CA LYS A 145 22.80 -9.65 -9.74
C LYS A 145 21.46 -9.37 -10.39
N ASP A 146 21.50 -8.89 -11.62
CA ASP A 146 20.33 -8.70 -12.49
C ASP A 146 19.89 -10.05 -13.09
N LEU A 147 18.62 -10.41 -12.88
CA LEU A 147 18.00 -11.64 -13.39
C LEU A 147 17.06 -11.38 -14.58
N GLY A 148 17.10 -10.19 -15.16
CA GLY A 148 16.28 -9.81 -16.30
C GLY A 148 14.91 -9.23 -15.93
N LYS A 149 14.02 -9.20 -16.93
CA LYS A 149 12.67 -8.66 -16.81
C LYS A 149 11.83 -9.49 -15.84
N ILE A 150 10.93 -8.82 -15.12
CA ILE A 150 9.96 -9.51 -14.28
C ILE A 150 9.02 -10.41 -15.10
N SER A 151 8.42 -11.42 -14.45
CA SER A 151 7.40 -12.26 -15.09
C SER A 151 6.06 -11.55 -15.21
N ALA A 152 5.19 -12.02 -16.11
CA ALA A 152 3.82 -11.55 -16.24
C ALA A 152 3.03 -11.69 -14.93
N GLN A 153 3.31 -12.75 -14.16
CA GLN A 153 2.71 -12.93 -12.85
C GLN A 153 3.16 -11.84 -11.87
N THR A 154 4.46 -11.53 -11.85
CA THR A 154 5.02 -10.46 -11.03
C THR A 154 4.46 -9.09 -11.43
N TYR A 155 4.34 -8.82 -12.74
CA TYR A 155 3.70 -7.61 -13.27
C TYR A 155 2.29 -7.45 -12.69
N ASN A 156 1.48 -8.51 -12.78
CA ASN A 156 0.13 -8.52 -12.26
C ASN A 156 0.07 -8.33 -10.74
N PHE A 157 1.06 -8.81 -9.98
CA PHE A 157 1.11 -8.54 -8.54
C PHE A 157 1.39 -7.07 -8.22
N TYR A 158 2.24 -6.38 -8.99
CA TYR A 158 2.45 -4.94 -8.83
C TYR A 158 1.19 -4.17 -9.19
N LEU A 159 0.60 -4.44 -10.35
CA LEU A 159 -0.62 -3.75 -10.79
C LEU A 159 -1.77 -3.93 -9.79
N LYS A 160 -1.99 -5.17 -9.32
CA LYS A 160 -3.03 -5.46 -8.33
C LYS A 160 -2.79 -4.72 -7.01
N ALA A 161 -1.54 -4.60 -6.57
CA ALA A 161 -1.22 -3.83 -5.36
C ALA A 161 -1.54 -2.34 -5.54
N VAL A 162 -1.19 -1.74 -6.68
CA VAL A 162 -1.48 -0.33 -6.96
C VAL A 162 -2.99 -0.09 -7.06
N LYS A 163 -3.73 -0.96 -7.76
CA LYS A 163 -5.20 -0.89 -7.82
C LYS A 163 -5.83 -1.05 -6.44
N GLN A 164 -5.32 -1.96 -5.61
CA GLN A 164 -5.81 -2.17 -4.25
C GLN A 164 -5.63 -0.91 -3.38
N PHE A 165 -4.47 -0.25 -3.46
CA PHE A 165 -4.24 1.01 -2.76
C PHE A 165 -5.16 2.13 -3.26
N CYS A 166 -5.29 2.32 -4.58
CA CYS A 166 -6.14 3.37 -5.14
C CYS A 166 -7.62 3.15 -4.82
N LYS A 167 -8.09 1.89 -4.84
CA LYS A 167 -9.43 1.52 -4.39
C LYS A 167 -9.63 1.81 -2.90
N TRP A 168 -8.64 1.50 -2.06
CA TRP A 168 -8.70 1.85 -0.64
C TRP A 168 -8.79 3.36 -0.42
N MET A 169 -8.02 4.18 -1.15
CA MET A 169 -8.11 5.65 -1.08
C MET A 169 -9.53 6.17 -1.35
N VAL A 170 -10.26 5.54 -2.28
CA VAL A 170 -11.66 5.90 -2.57
C VAL A 170 -12.60 5.41 -1.46
N GLN A 171 -12.45 4.16 -1.03
CA GLN A 171 -13.30 3.57 0.01
C GLN A 171 -13.16 4.21 1.38
N ASP A 172 -11.96 4.69 1.71
CA ASP A 172 -11.66 5.44 2.94
C ASP A 172 -12.07 6.92 2.84
N GLY A 173 -12.68 7.33 1.73
CA GLY A 173 -13.17 8.69 1.52
C GLY A 173 -12.07 9.74 1.27
N ARG A 174 -10.87 9.33 0.83
CA ARG A 174 -9.72 10.21 0.58
C ARG A 174 -9.61 10.69 -0.86
N ALA A 175 -10.26 9.99 -1.78
CA ALA A 175 -10.33 10.32 -3.20
C ALA A 175 -11.74 10.04 -3.74
N SER A 176 -12.11 10.72 -4.82
CA SER A 176 -13.39 10.51 -5.51
C SER A 176 -13.39 9.24 -6.36
N GLU A 177 -12.31 9.00 -7.11
CA GLU A 177 -12.20 7.91 -8.06
C GLU A 177 -10.77 7.38 -8.16
N SER A 178 -10.61 6.16 -8.65
CA SER A 178 -9.31 5.50 -8.79
C SER A 178 -8.72 5.76 -10.19
N PRO A 179 -7.55 6.41 -10.31
CA PRO A 179 -6.96 6.78 -11.61
C PRO A 179 -6.48 5.57 -12.43
N VAL A 180 -6.42 4.38 -11.81
CA VAL A 180 -5.89 3.14 -12.38
C VAL A 180 -6.93 2.04 -12.51
N GLU A 181 -8.21 2.35 -12.27
CA GLU A 181 -9.27 1.32 -12.21
C GLU A 181 -9.43 0.58 -13.54
N HIS A 182 -9.29 1.29 -14.66
CA HIS A 182 -9.42 0.75 -16.01
C HIS A 182 -8.25 -0.16 -16.43
N LEU A 183 -7.12 -0.13 -15.71
CA LEU A 183 -5.94 -0.91 -16.07
C LEU A 183 -6.20 -2.42 -15.96
N GLN A 184 -5.80 -3.16 -17.00
CA GLN A 184 -5.99 -4.60 -17.11
C GLN A 184 -4.70 -5.37 -16.80
N THR A 185 -4.88 -6.55 -16.22
CA THR A 185 -3.78 -7.50 -16.02
C THR A 185 -3.40 -8.17 -17.34
N ILE A 186 -2.13 -8.53 -17.49
CA ILE A 186 -1.65 -9.26 -18.65
C ILE A 186 -1.88 -10.77 -18.50
N ASN A 187 -2.04 -11.46 -19.63
CA ASN A 187 -2.26 -12.90 -19.63
C ASN A 187 -1.00 -13.63 -19.13
N VAL A 188 -1.09 -14.33 -18.00
CA VAL A 188 0.05 -15.07 -17.44
C VAL A 188 0.31 -16.38 -18.21
N ARG A 189 -0.68 -16.90 -18.95
CA ARG A 189 -0.55 -18.17 -19.68
C ARG A 189 0.46 -18.10 -20.83
N VAL A 190 0.68 -16.92 -21.40
CA VAL A 190 1.69 -16.72 -22.47
C VAL A 190 3.12 -16.59 -21.94
N ASP A 191 3.29 -16.45 -20.61
CA ASP A 191 4.59 -16.36 -19.93
C ASP A 191 4.72 -17.49 -18.89
N ARG A 192 4.53 -18.74 -19.33
CA ARG A 192 4.78 -19.92 -18.50
C ARG A 192 6.28 -20.18 -18.38
N ARG A 193 6.81 -20.00 -17.17
CA ARG A 193 8.25 -20.22 -16.88
C ARG A 193 8.52 -21.42 -15.97
N HIS A 194 7.59 -21.75 -15.09
CA HIS A 194 7.75 -22.81 -14.09
C HIS A 194 6.44 -23.57 -13.92
N ASP A 195 6.18 -24.51 -14.82
CA ASP A 195 5.05 -25.41 -14.70
C ASP A 195 5.38 -26.47 -13.65
N ARG A 196 4.67 -26.40 -12.52
CA ARG A 196 4.76 -27.41 -11.46
C ARG A 196 3.83 -28.55 -11.83
N ARG A 197 4.37 -29.77 -11.89
CA ARG A 197 3.58 -31.00 -12.01
C ARG A 197 3.63 -31.81 -10.73
N SER A 198 2.67 -32.73 -10.58
CA SER A 198 2.71 -33.76 -9.55
C SER A 198 3.89 -34.71 -9.81
N LEU A 199 4.47 -35.23 -8.73
CA LEU A 199 5.49 -36.29 -8.80
C LEU A 199 4.80 -37.62 -9.07
N GLU A 200 5.41 -38.43 -9.93
CA GLU A 200 4.98 -39.82 -10.15
C GLU A 200 5.42 -40.72 -8.99
N PRO A 201 4.76 -41.88 -8.77
CA PRO A 201 5.10 -42.79 -7.67
C PRO A 201 6.58 -43.16 -7.61
N ASP A 202 7.22 -43.44 -8.75
CA ASP A 202 8.66 -43.77 -8.81
C ASP A 202 9.56 -42.58 -8.50
N GLU A 203 9.11 -41.36 -8.76
CA GLU A 203 9.84 -40.15 -8.41
C GLU A 203 9.76 -39.87 -6.91
N ILE A 204 8.60 -40.15 -6.30
CA ILE A 204 8.44 -40.09 -4.85
C ILE A 204 9.36 -41.12 -4.19
N ARG A 205 9.38 -42.38 -4.68
CA ARG A 205 10.29 -43.43 -4.16
C ARG A 205 11.75 -42.98 -4.20
N ARG A 206 12.23 -42.55 -5.38
CA ARG A 206 13.60 -42.04 -5.56
C ARG A 206 13.91 -40.84 -4.67
N LEU A 207 12.96 -39.91 -4.50
CA LEU A 207 13.12 -38.77 -3.60
C LEU A 207 13.29 -39.22 -2.14
N LEU A 208 12.50 -40.19 -1.68
CA LEU A 208 12.54 -40.69 -0.31
C LEU A 208 13.84 -41.44 -0.03
N GLU A 209 14.25 -42.35 -0.92
CA GLU A 209 15.51 -43.11 -0.82
C GLU A 209 16.73 -42.17 -0.78
N ALA A 210 16.82 -41.24 -1.72
CA ALA A 210 17.90 -40.26 -1.77
C ALA A 210 17.90 -39.35 -0.53
N THR A 211 16.72 -38.97 -0.03
CA THR A 211 16.61 -38.14 1.18
C THR A 211 17.05 -38.89 2.43
N GLN A 212 16.72 -40.18 2.53
CA GLN A 212 17.04 -41.04 3.66
C GLN A 212 18.56 -41.26 3.80
N ALA A 213 19.26 -41.45 2.68
CA ALA A 213 20.72 -41.61 2.65
C ALA A 213 21.51 -40.29 2.79
N ALA A 214 20.84 -39.14 2.70
CA ALA A 214 21.49 -37.84 2.71
C ALA A 214 21.80 -37.33 4.13
N ASP A 215 22.81 -36.45 4.21
CA ASP A 215 23.23 -35.82 5.45
C ASP A 215 22.14 -35.00 6.16
N LYS A 216 22.46 -34.65 7.41
CA LYS A 216 21.65 -33.74 8.22
C LYS A 216 21.51 -32.39 7.51
N ARG A 217 20.27 -31.94 7.34
CA ARG A 217 19.93 -30.66 6.71
C ARG A 217 18.73 -30.05 7.40
N PHE A 218 18.73 -28.73 7.57
CA PHE A 218 17.66 -28.00 8.26
C PHE A 218 17.36 -28.52 9.68
N GLY A 219 18.39 -29.06 10.37
CA GLY A 219 18.25 -29.61 11.71
C GLY A 219 17.73 -31.06 11.79
N MET A 220 17.36 -31.69 10.66
CA MET A 220 16.83 -33.06 10.60
C MET A 220 17.81 -34.01 9.92
N THR A 221 17.93 -35.24 10.42
CA THR A 221 18.60 -36.36 9.74
C THR A 221 17.93 -36.67 8.41
N GLY A 222 18.63 -37.39 7.53
CA GLY A 222 18.05 -37.86 6.26
C GLY A 222 16.77 -38.66 6.47
N TYR A 223 16.80 -39.59 7.43
CA TYR A 223 15.65 -40.43 7.80
C TYR A 223 14.43 -39.62 8.26
N GLU A 224 14.59 -38.71 9.24
CA GLU A 224 13.48 -37.86 9.73
C GLU A 224 12.87 -37.02 8.61
N ARG A 225 13.73 -36.48 7.72
CA ARG A 225 13.30 -35.68 6.58
C ARG A 225 12.55 -36.53 5.55
N ALA A 226 12.97 -37.77 5.31
CA ALA A 226 12.27 -38.71 4.45
C ALA A 226 10.88 -39.06 5.02
N LEU A 227 10.77 -39.32 6.33
CA LEU A 227 9.47 -39.51 7.00
C LEU A 227 8.55 -38.31 6.81
N LEU A 228 9.08 -37.09 6.96
CA LEU A 228 8.32 -35.85 6.76
C LEU A 228 7.81 -35.72 5.31
N TYR A 229 8.65 -36.02 4.32
CA TYR A 229 8.28 -35.96 2.90
C TYR A 229 7.23 -37.01 2.56
N ARG A 230 7.38 -38.22 3.11
CA ARG A 230 6.37 -39.28 2.98
C ARG A 230 5.04 -38.80 3.56
N PHE A 231 5.04 -38.29 4.79
CA PHE A 231 3.83 -37.75 5.42
C PHE A 231 3.18 -36.63 4.60
N ALA A 232 3.97 -35.71 4.04
CA ALA A 232 3.47 -34.65 3.17
C ALA A 232 2.85 -35.18 1.86
N ALA A 233 3.45 -36.22 1.27
CA ALA A 233 2.95 -36.85 0.04
C ALA A 233 1.60 -37.57 0.26
N TYR A 234 1.43 -38.25 1.40
CA TYR A 234 0.19 -38.94 1.73
C TYR A 234 -0.94 -37.99 2.15
N THR A 235 -0.64 -36.99 2.99
CA THR A 235 -1.67 -36.10 3.54
C THR A 235 -2.01 -34.90 2.65
N GLY A 236 -1.10 -34.52 1.74
CA GLY A 236 -1.25 -33.30 0.93
C GLY A 236 -1.20 -32.00 1.74
N LEU A 237 -0.84 -32.06 3.03
CA LEU A 237 -0.75 -30.90 3.90
C LEU A 237 0.37 -29.95 3.44
N ARG A 238 0.15 -28.65 3.61
CA ARG A 238 1.16 -27.64 3.28
C ARG A 238 2.29 -27.71 4.27
N ALA A 239 3.50 -27.39 3.82
CA ALA A 239 4.70 -27.37 4.68
C ALA A 239 4.52 -26.58 5.98
N ASN A 240 3.76 -25.47 5.97
CA ASN A 240 3.50 -24.71 7.19
C ASN A 240 2.43 -25.36 8.11
N GLU A 241 1.47 -26.08 7.55
CA GLU A 241 0.49 -26.85 8.33
C GLU A 241 1.21 -27.99 9.06
N ILE A 242 2.05 -28.75 8.34
CA ILE A 242 2.87 -29.83 8.92
C ILE A 242 3.82 -29.32 10.00
N ARG A 243 4.47 -28.17 9.79
CA ARG A 243 5.40 -27.56 10.76
C ARG A 243 4.76 -27.25 12.12
N ASN A 244 3.44 -27.01 12.16
CA ASN A 244 2.73 -26.66 13.39
C ASN A 244 2.00 -27.85 14.02
N LEU A 245 2.21 -29.07 13.52
CA LEU A 245 1.69 -30.28 14.16
C LEU A 245 2.48 -30.58 15.44
N THR A 246 1.75 -31.04 16.44
CA THR A 246 2.28 -31.55 17.72
C THR A 246 1.87 -33.01 17.89
N ALA A 247 2.45 -33.74 18.85
CA ALA A 247 2.04 -35.11 19.14
C ALA A 247 0.51 -35.23 19.39
N SER A 248 -0.08 -34.26 20.09
CA SER A 248 -1.52 -34.18 20.33
C SER A 248 -2.39 -33.87 19.10
N SER A 249 -1.77 -33.58 17.95
CA SER A 249 -2.48 -33.41 16.68
C SER A 249 -2.83 -34.74 16.03
N PHE A 250 -2.22 -35.84 16.48
CA PHE A 250 -2.44 -37.19 15.96
C PHE A 250 -3.37 -37.95 16.90
N ASN A 251 -4.43 -38.52 16.35
CA ASN A 251 -5.24 -39.53 17.01
C ASN A 251 -4.90 -40.87 16.37
N PHE A 252 -4.10 -41.68 17.06
CA PHE A 252 -3.65 -42.97 16.56
C PHE A 252 -4.75 -44.03 16.58
N ASP A 253 -5.73 -43.92 17.49
CA ASP A 253 -6.87 -44.85 17.57
C ASP A 253 -7.76 -44.75 16.33
N ASN A 254 -8.03 -43.53 15.90
CA ASN A 254 -8.84 -43.24 14.72
C ASN A 254 -8.01 -43.06 13.45
N CYS A 255 -6.68 -43.18 13.54
CA CYS A 255 -5.74 -42.90 12.45
C CYS A 255 -6.03 -41.56 11.75
N THR A 256 -6.16 -40.47 12.52
CA THR A 256 -6.42 -39.14 11.96
C THR A 256 -5.38 -38.11 12.40
N VAL A 257 -5.17 -37.10 11.55
CA VAL A 257 -4.40 -35.90 11.88
C VAL A 257 -5.29 -34.67 11.85
N LYS A 258 -5.21 -33.87 12.91
CA LYS A 258 -5.98 -32.63 13.07
C LYS A 258 -5.09 -31.40 12.89
N VAL A 259 -5.46 -30.54 11.96
CA VAL A 259 -4.80 -29.24 11.71
C VAL A 259 -5.65 -28.12 12.28
N LYS A 260 -5.09 -27.40 13.26
CA LYS A 260 -5.77 -26.25 13.87
C LYS A 260 -6.05 -25.14 12.85
N ALA A 261 -7.20 -24.48 12.99
CA ALA A 261 -7.62 -23.37 12.14
C ALA A 261 -6.59 -22.23 12.03
N ALA A 262 -5.84 -21.94 13.10
CA ALA A 262 -4.81 -20.91 13.11
C ALA A 262 -3.68 -21.15 12.09
N TYR A 263 -3.45 -22.41 11.70
CA TYR A 263 -2.36 -22.81 10.81
C TYR A 263 -2.83 -23.32 9.45
N SER A 264 -4.11 -23.66 9.30
CA SER A 264 -4.73 -23.95 8.01
C SER A 264 -4.75 -22.68 7.14
N LYS A 265 -4.34 -22.80 5.88
CA LYS A 265 -4.44 -21.68 4.92
C LYS A 265 -5.88 -21.17 4.78
N ARG A 266 -6.87 -22.04 4.96
CA ARG A 266 -8.30 -21.70 4.85
C ARG A 266 -8.86 -21.09 6.14
N ARG A 267 -8.06 -21.00 7.20
CA ARG A 267 -8.47 -20.54 8.53
C ARG A 267 -9.64 -21.35 9.12
N ARG A 268 -9.64 -22.66 8.87
CA ARG A 268 -10.62 -23.63 9.40
C ARG A 268 -9.90 -24.86 9.93
N GLU A 269 -10.50 -25.52 10.91
CA GLU A 269 -9.98 -26.80 11.40
C GLU A 269 -10.20 -27.85 10.31
N ASP A 270 -9.15 -28.59 9.97
CA ASP A 270 -9.17 -29.65 8.97
C ASP A 270 -8.76 -30.96 9.67
N ILE A 271 -9.54 -32.02 9.49
CA ILE A 271 -9.22 -33.39 9.94
C ILE A 271 -8.99 -34.23 8.69
N LEU A 272 -7.84 -34.89 8.63
CA LEU A 272 -7.49 -35.81 7.55
C LEU A 272 -7.36 -37.23 8.12
N PRO A 273 -7.81 -38.26 7.38
CA PRO A 273 -7.41 -39.64 7.63
C PRO A 273 -5.92 -39.85 7.36
#